data_AF-A0A368KWK4-F1
#
_entry.id   AF-A0A368KWK4-F1
#
_cell.length_a   1.000
_cell.length_b   1.000
_cell.length_c   1.000
_cell.angle_alpha   90.00
_cell.angle_beta   90.00
_cell.angle_gamma   90.00
#
_symmetry.space_group_name_H-M   'P 1'
#
loop_
_entity.id
_entity.type
_entity.pdbx_description
1 polymer ?
#
loop_
_entity_poly.entity_id
_entity_poly.type
_entity_poly.pdbx_seq_one_letter_code
_entity_poly.pdbx_strand_id
1 'polypeptide(L)'
;MKEEEAIWMRHRKGVKNHVVDSSQPEADIERILREFIPRAYRRPVAEEQMIPFIKLAKDRLASGRTFEEAVRSGITAVLCSPQFLLLNSEPVVDDYAIASRMSYFLWSTMPDEELLQLAAEGKLKDPAVRQAQVERMIADPKIETFVNDFTGQWLDLYDLEFTTPDMRLYPEFDPLLLEAMKEETRLFF
;
A
#
# COMPACT_ATOMS: atom_id res chain seq x y z
N MET A 1 -25.61 29.98 12.46
CA MET A 1 -24.29 30.54 12.83
C MET A 1 -23.40 29.42 13.34
N LYS A 2 -22.74 28.72 12.41
CA LYS A 2 -21.39 28.14 12.53
C LYS A 2 -20.94 27.97 11.09
N GLU A 3 -20.04 28.86 10.67
CA GLU A 3 -19.43 28.89 9.34
C GLU A 3 -18.63 27.61 9.12
N GLU A 4 -18.88 26.95 7.98
CA GLU A 4 -17.98 25.97 7.41
C GLU A 4 -16.75 26.73 6.89
N GLU A 5 -15.68 26.78 7.68
CA GLU A 5 -14.41 27.32 7.22
C GLU A 5 -13.82 26.39 6.15
N ALA A 6 -14.01 26.80 4.89
CA ALA A 6 -13.40 26.19 3.73
C ALA A 6 -11.87 26.20 3.86
N ILE A 7 -11.28 25.01 3.75
CA ILE A 7 -9.84 24.81 3.68
C ILE A 7 -9.33 25.52 2.42
N TRP A 8 -8.55 26.59 2.59
CA TRP A 8 -8.01 27.40 1.49
C TRP A 8 -7.01 26.62 0.62
N MET A 9 -7.51 25.95 -0.42
CA MET A 9 -6.74 25.65 -1.62
C MET A 9 -7.13 26.67 -2.69
N ARG A 10 -6.13 27.34 -3.31
CA ARG A 10 -6.31 28.27 -4.44
C ARG A 10 -7.35 27.71 -5.44
N HIS A 11 -8.58 28.23 -5.39
CA HIS A 11 -9.65 27.79 -6.29
C HIS A 11 -9.27 28.12 -7.74
N ARG A 12 -8.83 27.11 -8.51
CA ARG A 12 -8.95 27.17 -9.97
C ARG A 12 -10.44 27.23 -10.29
N LYS A 13 -10.88 28.29 -10.99
CA LYS A 13 -12.23 28.36 -11.57
C LYS A 13 -12.49 27.08 -12.38
N GLY A 14 -13.54 26.34 -12.01
CA GLY A 14 -14.02 25.18 -12.77
C GLY A 14 -13.80 23.79 -12.15
N VAL A 15 -13.26 23.67 -10.93
CA VAL A 15 -13.21 22.37 -10.24
C VAL A 15 -14.62 21.98 -9.79
N LYS A 16 -15.15 20.89 -10.36
CA LYS A 16 -16.41 20.28 -9.88
C LYS A 16 -16.15 19.63 -8.53
N ASN A 17 -16.80 20.13 -7.48
CA ASN A 17 -16.82 19.44 -6.20
C ASN A 17 -17.63 18.15 -6.37
N HIS A 18 -17.01 17.01 -6.11
CA HIS A 18 -17.70 15.73 -6.02
C HIS A 18 -17.96 15.48 -4.54
N VAL A 19 -19.21 15.21 -4.18
CA VAL A 19 -19.60 14.83 -2.82
C VAL A 19 -19.86 13.35 -2.84
N VAL A 20 -19.14 12.61 -2.00
CA VAL A 20 -19.40 11.18 -1.79
C VAL A 20 -20.48 11.07 -0.73
N ASP A 21 -21.65 10.62 -1.13
CA ASP A 21 -22.81 10.47 -0.25
C ASP A 21 -23.43 9.07 -0.41
N SER A 22 -24.17 8.62 0.60
CA SER A 22 -24.82 7.31 0.63
C SER A 22 -26.27 7.44 1.05
N SER A 23 -27.16 6.69 0.39
CA SER A 23 -28.56 6.56 0.77
C SER A 23 -28.77 5.67 2.01
N GLN A 24 -27.76 4.89 2.41
CA GLN A 24 -27.76 4.00 3.56
C GLN A 24 -26.41 4.06 4.30
N PRO A 25 -26.06 5.23 4.89
CA PRO A 25 -24.68 5.52 5.29
C PRO A 25 -24.13 4.56 6.34
N GLU A 26 -24.95 4.12 7.31
CA GLU A 26 -24.49 3.14 8.31
C GLU A 26 -24.22 1.75 7.72
N ALA A 27 -25.07 1.28 6.81
CA ALA A 27 -24.92 -0.02 6.16
C ALA A 27 -23.73 -0.01 5.20
N ASP A 28 -23.53 1.07 4.46
CA ASP A 28 -22.39 1.24 3.57
C ASP A 28 -21.06 1.37 4.30
N ILE A 29 -21.00 2.11 5.43
CA ILE A 29 -19.80 2.15 6.30
C ILE A 29 -19.41 0.73 6.70
N GLU A 30 -20.39 -0.06 7.14
CA GLU A 30 -20.16 -1.42 7.61
C GLU A 30 -19.67 -2.32 6.47
N ARG A 31 -20.34 -2.30 5.32
CA ARG A 31 -19.91 -3.06 4.13
C ARG A 31 -18.49 -2.69 3.70
N ILE A 32 -18.19 -1.40 3.55
CA ILE A 32 -16.89 -0.90 3.10
C ILE A 32 -15.78 -1.38 4.04
N LEU A 33 -15.95 -1.20 5.35
CA LEU A 33 -14.91 -1.57 6.32
C LEU A 33 -14.74 -3.08 6.43
N ARG A 34 -15.82 -3.86 6.31
CA ARG A 34 -15.76 -5.33 6.27
C ARG A 34 -15.01 -5.87 5.06
N GLU A 35 -15.13 -5.22 3.90
CA GLU A 35 -14.37 -5.56 2.70
C GLU A 35 -12.91 -5.06 2.78
N PHE A 36 -12.70 -3.90 3.39
CA PHE A 36 -11.40 -3.25 3.44
C PHE A 36 -10.43 -3.87 4.46
N ILE A 37 -10.90 -4.16 5.68
CA ILE A 37 -10.03 -4.59 6.78
C ILE A 37 -9.28 -5.90 6.47
N PRO A 38 -9.91 -6.97 5.95
CA PRO A 38 -9.20 -8.19 5.58
C PRO A 38 -8.13 -7.96 4.49
N ARG A 39 -8.42 -7.07 3.53
CA ARG A 39 -7.45 -6.69 2.49
C ARG A 39 -6.29 -5.89 3.06
N ALA A 40 -6.57 -4.95 3.96
CA ALA A 40 -5.55 -4.15 4.62
C ALA A 40 -4.63 -5.02 5.49
N TYR A 41 -5.18 -6.00 6.21
CA TYR A 41 -4.42 -6.91 7.06
C TYR A 41 -3.89 -8.14 6.32
N ARG A 42 -4.25 -8.32 5.04
CA ARG A 42 -3.85 -9.41 4.13
C ARG A 42 -4.16 -10.81 4.70
N ARG A 43 -5.25 -10.93 5.46
CA ARG A 43 -5.70 -12.18 6.09
C ARG A 43 -7.17 -12.08 6.50
N PRO A 44 -7.84 -13.21 6.77
CA PRO A 44 -9.13 -13.22 7.45
C PRO A 44 -9.02 -12.54 8.82
N VAL A 45 -10.01 -11.70 9.13
CA VAL A 45 -10.06 -10.91 10.35
C VAL A 45 -11.33 -11.28 11.10
N ALA A 46 -11.20 -11.55 12.39
CA ALA A 46 -12.34 -11.91 13.22
C ALA A 46 -13.28 -10.71 13.37
N GLU A 47 -14.57 -10.99 13.54
CA GLU A 47 -15.63 -10.00 13.64
C GLU A 47 -15.34 -8.97 14.74
N GLU A 48 -14.89 -9.46 15.88
CA GLU A 48 -14.60 -8.68 17.08
C GLU A 48 -13.46 -7.69 16.88
N GLN A 49 -12.56 -7.96 15.93
CA GLN A 49 -11.45 -7.08 15.57
C GLN A 49 -11.89 -5.97 14.61
N MET A 50 -12.94 -6.20 13.81
CA MET A 50 -13.47 -5.21 12.87
C MET A 50 -14.43 -4.21 13.54
N ILE A 51 -15.21 -4.68 14.52
CA ILE A 51 -16.23 -3.90 15.23
C ILE A 51 -15.71 -2.54 15.74
N PRO A 52 -14.52 -2.42 16.37
CA PRO A 52 -14.04 -1.14 16.87
C PRO A 52 -13.88 -0.06 15.78
N PHE A 53 -13.40 -0.45 14.59
CA PHE A 53 -13.22 0.47 13.46
C PHE A 53 -14.55 0.87 12.82
N ILE A 54 -15.47 -0.09 12.69
CA ILE A 54 -16.83 0.15 12.19
C ILE A 54 -17.57 1.09 13.14
N LYS A 55 -17.50 0.82 14.45
CA LYS A 55 -18.09 1.66 15.48
C LYS A 55 -17.52 3.07 15.44
N LEU A 56 -16.20 3.22 15.34
CA LEU A 56 -15.56 4.54 15.22
C LEU A 56 -16.14 5.34 14.04
N ALA A 57 -16.27 4.71 12.87
CA ALA A 57 -16.85 5.38 11.70
C ALA A 57 -18.33 5.75 11.91
N LYS A 58 -19.14 4.84 12.46
CA LYS A 58 -20.56 5.11 12.78
C LYS A 58 -20.72 6.22 13.82
N ASP A 59 -19.87 6.26 14.85
CA ASP A 59 -19.88 7.31 15.87
C ASP A 59 -19.52 8.68 15.26
N ARG A 60 -18.59 8.71 14.28
CA ARG A 60 -18.28 9.94 13.53
C ARG A 60 -19.49 10.42 12.72
N LEU A 61 -20.17 9.53 12.02
CA LEU A 61 -21.40 9.86 11.30
C LEU A 61 -22.47 10.41 12.26
N ALA A 62 -22.71 9.74 13.40
CA ALA A 62 -23.67 10.17 14.42
C ALA A 62 -23.33 11.55 15.04
N SER A 63 -22.05 11.93 15.05
CA SER A 63 -21.60 13.26 15.50
C SER A 63 -21.85 14.39 14.49
N GLY A 64 -22.51 14.10 13.35
CA GLY A 64 -22.85 15.07 12.32
C GLY A 64 -21.78 15.26 11.24
N ARG A 65 -20.79 14.35 11.15
CA ARG A 65 -19.82 14.33 10.04
C ARG A 65 -20.47 13.82 8.77
N THR A 66 -19.91 14.20 7.62
CA THR A 66 -20.37 13.64 6.34
C THR A 66 -20.04 12.15 6.26
N PHE A 67 -20.76 11.42 5.39
CA PHE A 67 -20.49 10.01 5.14
C PHE A 67 -19.02 9.77 4.76
N GLU A 68 -18.48 10.60 3.86
CA GLU A 68 -17.07 10.52 3.45
C GLU A 68 -16.10 10.70 4.63
N GLU A 69 -16.31 11.72 5.47
CA GLU A 69 -15.46 11.98 6.64
C GLU A 69 -15.51 10.82 7.64
N ALA A 70 -16.69 10.23 7.83
CA ALA A 70 -16.91 9.08 8.70
C ALA A 70 -16.16 7.83 8.19
N VAL A 71 -16.33 7.47 6.91
CA VAL A 71 -15.60 6.37 6.28
C VAL A 71 -14.10 6.60 6.33
N ARG A 72 -13.64 7.81 5.98
CA ARG A 72 -12.22 8.20 6.03
C ARG A 72 -11.65 7.99 7.43
N SER A 73 -12.39 8.35 8.48
CA SER A 73 -11.95 8.13 9.85
C SER A 73 -11.74 6.66 10.18
N GLY A 74 -12.65 5.78 9.73
CA GLY A 74 -12.52 4.33 9.88
C GLY A 74 -11.31 3.77 9.14
N ILE A 75 -11.15 4.13 7.85
CA ILE A 75 -10.01 3.70 7.02
C ILE A 75 -8.69 4.18 7.63
N THR A 76 -8.59 5.46 8.00
CA THR A 76 -7.37 6.00 8.64
C THR A 76 -7.03 5.24 9.91
N ALA A 77 -8.01 4.94 10.76
CA ALA A 77 -7.76 4.18 11.98
C ALA A 77 -7.20 2.77 11.68
N VAL A 78 -7.71 2.09 10.65
CA VAL A 78 -7.19 0.79 10.20
C VAL A 78 -5.75 0.93 9.69
N LEU A 79 -5.47 1.93 8.85
CA LEU A 79 -4.13 2.18 8.29
C LEU A 79 -3.11 2.63 9.34
N CYS A 80 -3.55 3.19 10.47
CA CYS A 80 -2.68 3.54 11.59
C CYS A 80 -2.59 2.43 12.65
N SER A 81 -3.25 1.29 12.45
CA SER A 81 -3.22 0.20 13.42
C SER A 81 -1.90 -0.60 13.36
N PRO A 82 -1.43 -1.17 14.50
CA PRO A 82 -0.24 -2.01 14.51
C PRO A 82 -0.33 -3.19 13.52
N GLN A 83 -1.52 -3.76 13.33
CA GLN A 83 -1.76 -4.89 12.43
C GLN A 83 -1.54 -4.52 10.95
N PHE A 84 -1.72 -3.25 10.58
CA PHE A 84 -1.40 -2.76 9.25
C PHE A 84 0.08 -2.36 9.12
N LEU A 85 0.57 -1.57 10.08
CA LEU A 85 1.90 -0.94 10.03
C LEU A 85 3.04 -1.94 10.26
N LEU A 86 2.84 -2.91 11.15
CA LEU A 86 3.84 -3.89 11.52
C LEU A 86 3.59 -5.18 10.74
N LEU A 87 4.24 -5.29 9.59
CA LEU A 87 4.24 -6.54 8.83
C LEU A 87 4.98 -7.60 9.65
N ASN A 88 4.39 -8.79 9.83
CA ASN A 88 5.04 -9.94 10.48
C ASN A 88 5.39 -9.79 11.96
N SER A 89 4.64 -8.98 12.73
CA SER A 89 4.92 -8.78 14.17
C SER A 89 4.68 -10.02 15.03
N GLU A 90 3.94 -11.01 14.53
CA GLU A 90 3.61 -12.22 15.29
C GLU A 90 4.79 -13.21 15.28
N PRO A 91 5.11 -13.84 16.43
CA PRO A 91 6.21 -14.80 16.52
C PRO A 91 5.95 -16.09 15.74
N VAL A 92 4.68 -16.42 15.50
CA VAL A 92 4.28 -17.59 14.71
C VAL A 92 4.02 -17.17 13.28
N VAL A 93 4.71 -17.81 12.34
CA VAL A 93 4.56 -17.57 10.90
C VAL A 93 3.52 -18.53 10.34
N ASP A 94 2.30 -18.03 10.16
CA ASP A 94 1.25 -18.74 9.43
C ASP A 94 1.36 -18.56 7.91
N ASP A 95 0.51 -19.25 7.15
CA ASP A 95 0.56 -19.19 5.69
C ASP A 95 0.25 -17.78 5.13
N TYR A 96 -0.59 -16.99 5.80
CA TYR A 96 -0.84 -15.59 5.40
C TYR A 96 0.39 -14.69 5.60
N ALA A 97 1.14 -14.92 6.69
CA ALA A 97 2.42 -14.27 6.92
C ALA A 97 3.45 -14.68 5.86
N ILE A 98 3.48 -15.96 5.44
CA ILE A 98 4.34 -16.40 4.32
C ILE A 98 3.96 -15.68 3.03
N ALA A 99 2.68 -15.64 2.66
CA ALA A 99 2.20 -14.94 1.47
C ALA A 99 2.61 -13.46 1.48
N SER A 100 2.38 -12.78 2.61
CA SER A 100 2.75 -11.37 2.78
C SER A 100 4.26 -11.15 2.69
N ARG A 101 5.07 -12.02 3.29
CA ARG A 101 6.54 -11.92 3.19
C ARG A 101 7.01 -12.06 1.76
N MET A 102 6.47 -13.04 1.02
CA MET A 102 6.83 -13.25 -0.38
C MET A 102 6.45 -12.03 -1.25
N SER A 103 5.23 -11.51 -1.09
CA SER A 103 4.76 -10.38 -1.89
C SER A 103 5.51 -9.09 -1.60
N TYR A 104 5.78 -8.78 -0.33
CA TYR A 104 6.52 -7.56 0.02
C TYR A 104 8.01 -7.69 -0.27
N PHE A 105 8.56 -8.90 -0.26
CA PHE A 105 9.95 -9.11 -0.64
C PHE A 105 10.15 -8.98 -2.15
N LEU A 106 9.28 -9.56 -2.99
CA LEU A 106 9.48 -9.60 -4.45
C LEU A 106 8.75 -8.49 -5.22
N TRP A 107 7.62 -7.98 -4.71
CA TRP A 107 6.79 -7.02 -5.44
C TRP A 107 6.56 -5.70 -4.68
N SER A 108 7.12 -5.55 -3.47
CA SER A 108 6.93 -4.39 -2.59
C SER A 108 5.45 -4.00 -2.39
N THR A 109 4.53 -4.97 -2.49
CA THR A 109 3.08 -4.76 -2.38
C THR A 109 2.37 -5.97 -1.77
N MET A 110 1.06 -5.84 -1.54
CA MET A 110 0.24 -6.89 -0.96
C MET A 110 0.19 -8.16 -1.84
N PRO A 111 0.00 -9.36 -1.25
CA PRO A 111 -0.13 -10.59 -2.03
C PRO A 111 -1.35 -10.51 -2.93
N ASP A 112 -1.26 -11.17 -4.08
CA ASP A 112 -2.38 -11.33 -4.99
C ASP A 112 -3.34 -12.41 -4.50
N GLU A 113 -4.45 -12.56 -5.22
CA GLU A 113 -5.51 -13.49 -4.84
C GLU A 113 -5.01 -14.95 -4.85
N GLU A 114 -4.13 -15.32 -5.77
CA GLU A 114 -3.56 -16.67 -5.83
C GLU A 114 -2.74 -17.00 -4.57
N LEU A 115 -1.86 -16.09 -4.13
CA LEU A 115 -1.11 -16.27 -2.88
C LEU A 115 -2.03 -16.31 -1.66
N LEU A 116 -3.05 -15.45 -1.60
CA LEU A 116 -4.02 -15.43 -0.50
C LEU A 116 -4.86 -16.71 -0.45
N GLN A 117 -5.23 -17.27 -1.60
CA GLN A 117 -5.95 -18.52 -1.70
C GLN A 117 -5.08 -19.71 -1.27
N LEU A 118 -3.83 -19.79 -1.72
CA LEU A 118 -2.87 -20.81 -1.25
C LEU A 118 -2.63 -20.71 0.26
N ALA A 119 -2.63 -19.49 0.80
CA ALA A 119 -2.54 -19.27 2.24
C ALA A 119 -3.78 -19.78 2.97
N ALA A 120 -4.98 -19.51 2.46
CA ALA A 120 -6.24 -20.00 3.01
C ALA A 120 -6.31 -21.53 3.02
N GLU A 121 -5.73 -22.17 2.00
CA GLU A 121 -5.64 -23.63 1.88
C GLU A 121 -4.51 -24.26 2.74
N GLY A 122 -3.68 -23.45 3.39
CA GLY A 122 -2.56 -23.93 4.21
C GLY A 122 -1.44 -24.59 3.42
N LYS A 123 -1.29 -24.23 2.13
CA LYS A 123 -0.34 -24.87 1.20
C LYS A 123 1.03 -24.21 1.15
N LEU A 124 1.18 -22.98 1.65
CA LEU A 124 2.43 -22.21 1.54
C LEU A 124 3.53 -22.70 2.49
N LYS A 125 3.21 -23.58 3.44
CA LYS A 125 4.23 -24.32 4.20
C LYS A 125 4.98 -25.37 3.37
N ASP A 126 4.42 -25.83 2.26
CA ASP A 126 5.11 -26.73 1.33
C ASP A 126 6.20 -25.97 0.54
N PRO A 127 7.49 -26.36 0.65
CA PRO A 127 8.56 -25.76 -0.13
C PRO A 127 8.36 -25.82 -1.65
N ALA A 128 7.75 -26.89 -2.17
CA ALA A 128 7.53 -27.04 -3.60
C ALA A 128 6.50 -26.02 -4.12
N VAL A 129 5.45 -25.76 -3.34
CA VAL A 129 4.44 -24.74 -3.65
C VAL A 129 5.08 -23.35 -3.62
N ARG A 130 5.92 -23.05 -2.61
CA ARG A 130 6.62 -21.76 -2.55
C ARG A 130 7.55 -21.54 -3.73
N GLN A 131 8.31 -22.57 -4.11
CA GLN A 131 9.24 -22.48 -5.25
C GLN A 131 8.49 -22.12 -6.53
N ALA A 132 7.38 -22.82 -6.82
CA ALA A 132 6.56 -22.53 -7.99
C ALA A 132 5.97 -21.09 -7.96
N GLN A 133 5.56 -20.61 -6.79
CA GLN A 133 5.06 -19.25 -6.63
C GLN A 133 6.16 -18.19 -6.80
N VAL A 134 7.38 -18.44 -6.30
CA VAL A 134 8.52 -17.54 -6.54
C VAL A 134 8.82 -17.43 -8.03
N GLU A 135 8.87 -18.55 -8.76
CA GLU A 135 9.10 -18.55 -10.21
C GLU A 135 8.02 -17.77 -10.97
N ARG A 136 6.75 -17.96 -10.60
CA ARG A 136 5.62 -17.19 -11.14
C ARG A 136 5.79 -15.69 -10.86
N MET A 137 6.14 -15.33 -9.64
CA MET A 137 6.26 -13.94 -9.22
C MET A 137 7.43 -13.22 -9.87
N ILE A 138 8.54 -13.92 -10.12
CA ILE A 138 9.68 -13.39 -10.87
C ILE A 138 9.32 -13.14 -12.33
N ALA A 139 8.43 -13.93 -12.92
CA ALA A 139 7.97 -13.74 -14.29
C ALA A 139 6.92 -12.62 -14.45
N ASP A 140 6.40 -12.06 -13.35
CA ASP A 140 5.41 -10.98 -13.37
C ASP A 140 6.09 -9.60 -13.46
N PRO A 141 5.55 -8.64 -14.24
CA PRO A 141 6.13 -7.29 -14.36
C PRO A 141 6.32 -6.54 -13.03
N LYS A 142 5.58 -6.89 -11.97
CA LYS A 142 5.79 -6.29 -10.64
C LYS A 142 7.18 -6.54 -10.06
N ILE A 143 7.93 -7.52 -10.57
CA ILE A 143 9.31 -7.79 -10.16
C ILE A 143 10.25 -6.60 -10.42
N GLU A 144 9.92 -5.72 -11.38
CA GLU A 144 10.70 -4.51 -11.66
C GLU A 144 10.89 -3.65 -10.40
N THR A 145 9.90 -3.61 -9.51
CA THR A 145 10.01 -2.89 -8.23
C THR A 145 11.14 -3.46 -7.37
N PHE A 146 11.28 -4.79 -7.31
CA PHE A 146 12.38 -5.41 -6.56
C PHE A 146 13.74 -5.05 -7.15
N VAL A 147 13.89 -5.11 -8.48
CA VAL A 147 15.15 -4.73 -9.15
C VAL A 147 15.49 -3.28 -8.82
N ASN A 148 14.53 -2.36 -8.99
CA ASN A 148 14.70 -0.95 -8.70
C ASN A 148 15.09 -0.67 -7.24
N ASP A 149 14.36 -1.28 -6.29
CA ASP A 149 14.58 -1.09 -4.86
C ASP A 149 15.90 -1.70 -4.41
N PHE A 150 16.20 -2.93 -4.86
CA PHE A 150 17.40 -3.65 -4.49
C PHE A 150 18.65 -2.98 -5.04
N THR A 151 18.71 -2.67 -6.34
CA THR A 151 19.89 -2.00 -6.92
C THR A 151 20.00 -0.57 -6.41
N GLY A 152 18.88 0.11 -6.19
CA GLY A 152 18.84 1.47 -5.65
C GLY A 152 19.47 1.57 -4.26
N GLN A 153 19.18 0.61 -3.38
CA GLN A 153 19.75 0.55 -2.03
C GLN A 153 21.15 -0.05 -1.99
N TRP A 154 21.41 -1.09 -2.80
CA TRP A 154 22.69 -1.80 -2.74
C TRP A 154 23.84 -1.01 -3.37
N LEU A 155 23.55 -0.28 -4.45
CA LEU A 155 24.53 0.49 -5.22
C LEU A 155 24.37 2.00 -5.02
N ASP A 156 23.57 2.42 -4.03
CA ASP A 156 23.30 3.82 -3.68
C ASP A 156 22.82 4.68 -4.87
N LEU A 157 22.05 4.08 -5.81
CA LEU A 157 21.62 4.80 -7.02
C LEU A 157 20.68 5.97 -6.71
N TYR A 158 20.02 5.96 -5.55
CA TYR A 158 19.21 7.09 -5.09
C TYR A 158 20.06 8.32 -4.74
N ASP A 159 21.30 8.10 -4.30
CA ASP A 159 22.21 9.15 -3.88
C ASP A 159 23.10 9.66 -5.01
N LEU A 160 23.01 9.08 -6.22
CA LEU A 160 23.73 9.59 -7.40
C LEU A 160 23.38 11.06 -7.71
N GLU A 161 22.17 11.51 -7.36
CA GLU A 161 21.75 12.91 -7.49
C GLU A 161 22.27 13.81 -6.37
N PHE A 162 22.71 13.26 -5.25
CA PHE A 162 23.10 14.02 -4.07
C PHE A 162 24.31 14.93 -4.34
N THR A 163 25.21 14.52 -5.23
CA THR A 163 26.33 15.34 -5.69
C THR A 163 26.29 15.47 -7.21
N THR A 164 25.84 16.63 -7.71
CA THR A 164 25.91 16.92 -9.14
C THR A 164 27.31 17.48 -9.48
N PRO A 165 28.05 16.87 -10.43
CA PRO A 165 29.30 17.42 -10.94
C PRO A 165 29.12 18.85 -11.48
N ASP A 166 30.15 19.69 -11.32
CA ASP A 166 30.15 21.03 -11.90
C ASP A 166 30.17 20.93 -13.43
N MET A 167 29.09 21.37 -14.09
CA MET A 167 28.93 21.29 -15.54
C MET A 167 29.97 22.10 -16.34
N ARG A 168 30.70 23.04 -15.71
CA ARG A 168 31.83 23.74 -16.35
C ARG A 168 33.10 22.90 -16.35
N LEU A 169 33.28 22.06 -15.33
CA LEU A 169 34.42 21.15 -15.22
C LEU A 169 34.15 19.82 -15.94
N TYR A 170 32.90 19.37 -15.97
CA TYR A 170 32.44 18.11 -16.58
C TYR A 170 31.24 18.36 -17.52
N PRO A 171 31.44 19.00 -18.68
CA PRO A 171 30.37 19.35 -19.61
C PRO A 171 29.67 18.15 -20.25
N GLU A 172 30.30 16.97 -20.23
CA GLU A 172 29.73 15.68 -20.64
C GLU A 172 28.72 15.12 -19.63
N PHE A 173 28.73 15.61 -18.38
CA PHE A 173 27.75 15.22 -17.39
C PHE A 173 26.47 16.02 -17.59
N ASP A 174 25.47 15.36 -18.17
CA ASP A 174 24.13 15.90 -18.36
C ASP A 174 23.06 15.04 -17.66
N PRO A 175 21.82 15.53 -17.51
CA PRO A 175 20.75 14.77 -16.89
C PRO A 175 20.40 13.46 -17.62
N LEU A 176 20.65 13.36 -18.93
CA LEU A 176 20.37 12.13 -19.69
C LEU A 176 21.39 11.05 -19.35
N LEU A 177 22.67 11.41 -19.21
CA LEU A 177 23.72 10.50 -18.76
C LEU A 177 23.42 9.95 -17.37
N LEU A 178 23.00 10.81 -16.45
CA LEU A 178 22.63 10.40 -15.09
C LEU A 178 21.48 9.38 -15.09
N GLU A 179 20.43 9.61 -15.86
CA GLU A 179 19.32 8.66 -16.00
C GLU A 179 19.78 7.36 -16.67
N ALA A 180 20.61 7.45 -17.72
CA ALA A 180 21.16 6.28 -18.38
C ALA A 180 22.02 5.42 -17.45
N MET A 181 22.83 6.02 -16.58
CA MET A 181 23.65 5.30 -15.58
C MET A 181 22.79 4.47 -14.62
N LYS A 182 21.68 5.05 -14.14
CA LYS A 182 20.72 4.33 -13.27
C LYS A 182 20.04 3.20 -14.03
N GLU A 183 19.57 3.49 -15.25
CA GLU A 183 18.78 2.56 -16.04
C GLU A 183 19.61 1.39 -16.58
N GLU A 184 20.83 1.64 -17.05
CA GLU A 184 21.76 0.58 -17.45
C GLU A 184 22.00 -0.40 -16.30
N THR A 185 22.19 0.11 -15.08
CA THR A 185 22.38 -0.73 -13.90
C THR A 185 21.14 -1.56 -13.61
N ARG A 186 19.93 -0.98 -13.69
CA ARG A 186 18.67 -1.71 -13.47
C ARG A 186 18.45 -2.79 -14.53
N LEU A 187 18.66 -2.48 -15.81
CA LEU A 187 18.46 -3.40 -16.92
C LEU A 187 19.45 -4.57 -16.95
N PHE A 188 20.58 -4.45 -16.26
CA PHE A 188 21.53 -5.55 -16.12
C PHE A 188 21.03 -6.66 -15.18
N PHE A 189 20.21 -6.32 -14.19
CA PHE A 189 19.68 -7.25 -13.18
C PHE A 189 18.25 -7.70 -13.50
#